data_AF-Q1ZMM6-F1
#
_entry.id   AF-Q1ZMM6-F1
#
_cell.length_a   1.000
_cell.length_b   1.000
_cell.length_c   1.000
_cell.angle_alpha   90.00
_cell.angle_beta   90.00
_cell.angle_gamma   90.00
#
_symmetry.space_group_name_H-M   'P 1'
#
loop_
_entity.id
_entity.type
_entity.pdbx_description
1 polymer ?
#
loop_
_entity_poly.entity_id
_entity_poly.type
_entity_poly.pdbx_seq_one_letter_code
_entity_poly.pdbx_strand_id
1 'polypeptide(L)'
;MKQYLALCQRIVDDGVWIENERTGKRCLTVINADLTYDVANNQFPLITTRKSFWKAAIAELLGYLRGYDNAAQFRAIGCNTWNANANDNQAWLNNPHRKGEDDMGRVYGVQGRRWQKSDGTPIDQLKKIVDDLTKGIDDRGEILTFYNPGEFDMGCLRPCMHTHTFSLLGDTLYLTSYQRSCDVPLL
;
A
#
# COMPACT_ATOMS: atom_id res chain seq x y z
N MET A 1 13.53 -13.10 8.18
CA MET A 1 13.57 -14.22 7.21
C MET A 1 12.75 -15.43 7.61
N LYS A 2 12.95 -16.00 8.82
CA LYS A 2 12.24 -17.22 9.26
C LYS A 2 10.71 -17.10 9.16
N GLN A 3 10.14 -15.96 9.57
CA GLN A 3 8.70 -15.70 9.48
C GLN A 3 8.16 -15.73 8.04
N TYR A 4 8.87 -15.10 7.09
CA TYR A 4 8.51 -15.14 5.66
C TYR A 4 8.53 -16.57 5.11
N LEU A 5 9.61 -17.32 5.36
CA LEU A 5 9.73 -18.70 4.89
C LEU A 5 8.69 -19.64 5.54
N ALA A 6 8.39 -19.44 6.82
CA ALA A 6 7.35 -20.18 7.52
C ALA A 6 5.97 -19.89 6.92
N LEU A 7 5.68 -18.63 6.54
CA LEU A 7 4.45 -18.29 5.83
C LEU A 7 4.39 -18.96 4.45
N CYS A 8 5.48 -18.92 3.68
CA CYS A 8 5.54 -19.61 2.39
C CYS A 8 5.27 -21.12 2.53
N GLN A 9 5.88 -21.75 3.52
CA GLN A 9 5.69 -23.18 3.79
C GLN A 9 4.24 -23.49 4.19
N ARG A 10 3.66 -22.69 5.09
CA ARG A 10 2.25 -22.80 5.50
C ARG A 10 1.29 -22.69 4.31
N ILE A 11 1.57 -21.81 3.35
CA ILE A 11 0.74 -21.68 2.14
C ILE A 11 0.78 -22.99 1.33
N VAL A 12 1.95 -23.61 1.19
CA VAL A 12 2.12 -24.85 0.44
C VAL A 12 1.42 -26.02 1.15
N ASP A 13 1.57 -26.12 2.46
CA ASP A 13 1.08 -27.27 3.24
C ASP A 13 -0.43 -27.20 3.50
N ASP A 14 -0.94 -26.01 3.87
CA ASP A 14 -2.30 -25.85 4.38
C ASP A 14 -3.23 -25.06 3.44
N GLY A 15 -2.71 -24.55 2.33
CA GLY A 15 -3.45 -23.65 1.46
C GLY A 15 -4.63 -24.31 0.75
N VAL A 16 -5.68 -23.53 0.54
CA VAL A 16 -6.84 -23.92 -0.27
C VAL A 16 -6.75 -23.27 -1.65
N TRP A 17 -6.99 -24.04 -2.69
CA TRP A 17 -7.02 -23.51 -4.06
C TRP A 17 -8.29 -22.68 -4.30
N ILE A 18 -8.10 -21.42 -4.67
CA ILE A 18 -9.16 -20.49 -5.05
C ILE A 18 -8.95 -20.05 -6.50
N GLU A 19 -10.02 -20.01 -7.29
CA GLU A 19 -10.01 -19.46 -8.63
C GLU A 19 -10.27 -17.95 -8.59
N ASN A 20 -9.43 -17.17 -9.27
CA ASN A 20 -9.60 -15.74 -9.39
C ASN A 20 -10.12 -15.39 -10.78
N GLU A 21 -11.43 -15.19 -10.90
CA GLU A 21 -12.08 -14.85 -12.18
C GLU A 21 -11.50 -13.57 -12.82
N ARG A 22 -11.07 -12.59 -11.99
CA ARG A 22 -10.50 -11.33 -12.47
C ARG A 22 -9.16 -11.52 -13.18
N THR A 23 -8.35 -12.49 -12.77
CA THR A 23 -7.02 -12.73 -13.36
C THR A 23 -6.93 -14.01 -14.18
N GLY A 24 -7.93 -14.89 -14.10
CA GLY A 24 -7.92 -16.23 -14.67
C GLY A 24 -6.85 -17.15 -14.05
N LYS A 25 -6.34 -16.81 -12.86
CA LYS A 25 -5.30 -17.59 -12.16
C LYS A 25 -5.88 -18.30 -10.95
N ARG A 26 -5.28 -19.44 -10.62
CA ARG A 26 -5.52 -20.14 -9.35
C ARG A 26 -4.52 -19.63 -8.30
N CYS A 27 -5.01 -19.37 -7.10
CA CYS A 27 -4.21 -18.97 -5.95
C CYS A 27 -4.30 -20.05 -4.88
N LEU A 28 -3.16 -20.44 -4.32
CA LEU A 28 -3.13 -21.26 -3.11
C LEU A 28 -3.18 -20.31 -1.91
N THR A 29 -4.24 -20.39 -1.11
CA THR A 29 -4.62 -19.31 -0.19
C THR A 29 -4.75 -19.81 1.25
N VAL A 30 -4.18 -19.04 2.18
CA VAL A 30 -4.41 -19.16 3.63
C VAL A 30 -4.99 -17.85 4.15
N ILE A 31 -5.75 -17.92 5.24
CA ILE A 31 -6.30 -16.74 5.92
C ILE A 31 -5.37 -16.34 7.06
N ASN A 32 -5.12 -15.03 7.15
CA ASN A 32 -4.31 -14.33 8.14
C ASN A 32 -2.83 -14.75 8.19
N ALA A 33 -1.95 -13.76 8.35
CA ALA A 33 -0.55 -13.95 8.64
C ALA A 33 -0.01 -12.68 9.31
N ASP A 34 0.63 -12.84 10.46
CA ASP A 34 1.25 -11.74 11.20
C ASP A 34 2.76 -11.87 11.11
N LEU A 35 3.42 -10.77 10.76
CA LEU A 35 4.87 -10.69 10.65
C LEU A 35 5.34 -9.48 11.45
N THR A 36 6.28 -9.71 12.36
CA THR A 36 6.84 -8.67 13.23
C THR A 36 8.32 -8.51 12.95
N TYR A 37 8.75 -7.27 12.71
CA TYR A 37 10.15 -6.95 12.40
C TYR A 37 10.66 -5.89 13.36
N ASP A 38 11.80 -6.17 13.99
CA ASP A 38 12.58 -5.14 14.65
C ASP A 38 13.44 -4.42 13.60
N VAL A 39 13.31 -3.10 13.55
CA VAL A 39 14.05 -2.20 12.65
C VAL A 39 14.98 -1.26 13.41
N ALA A 40 15.09 -1.43 14.73
CA ALA A 40 16.04 -0.69 15.54
C ALA A 40 17.48 -1.01 15.10
N ASN A 41 18.43 -0.17 15.54
CA ASN A 41 19.86 -0.37 15.26
C ASN A 41 20.18 -0.52 13.76
N ASN A 42 19.48 0.23 12.90
CA ASN A 42 19.61 0.20 11.44
C ASN A 42 19.35 -1.18 10.81
N GLN A 43 18.51 -2.01 11.42
CA GLN A 43 18.09 -3.27 10.83
C GLN A 43 17.01 -3.02 9.77
N PHE A 44 17.15 -3.69 8.62
CA PHE A 44 16.20 -3.58 7.51
C PHE A 44 15.73 -4.97 7.08
N PRO A 45 14.42 -5.29 7.17
CA PRO A 45 13.90 -6.64 6.97
C PRO A 45 13.75 -7.01 5.47
N LEU A 46 14.83 -6.83 4.70
CA LEU A 46 14.85 -7.17 3.29
C LEU A 46 14.92 -8.68 3.07
N ILE A 47 14.17 -9.20 2.09
CA ILE A 47 14.28 -10.59 1.66
C ILE A 47 15.67 -10.84 1.03
N THR A 48 16.38 -11.83 1.55
CA THR A 48 17.77 -12.19 1.15
C THR A 48 17.87 -13.53 0.44
N THR A 49 16.82 -14.35 0.45
CA THR A 49 16.77 -15.64 -0.26
C THR A 49 16.52 -15.49 -1.76
N ARG A 50 16.21 -14.27 -2.21
CA ARG A 50 16.11 -13.88 -3.62
C ARG A 50 16.49 -12.41 -3.78
N LYS A 51 16.69 -11.98 -5.02
CA LYS A 51 16.92 -10.57 -5.34
C LYS A 51 15.66 -9.75 -5.05
N SER A 52 15.82 -8.68 -4.28
CA SER A 52 14.75 -7.73 -3.95
C SER A 52 14.90 -6.43 -4.76
N PHE A 53 13.80 -5.92 -5.31
CA PHE A 53 13.77 -4.70 -6.15
C PHE A 53 13.49 -3.43 -5.32
N TRP A 54 14.24 -3.25 -4.23
CA TRP A 54 13.98 -2.24 -3.21
C TRP A 54 13.99 -0.79 -3.72
N LYS A 55 14.76 -0.47 -4.78
CA LYS A 55 14.78 0.88 -5.35
C LYS A 55 13.42 1.31 -5.88
N ALA A 56 12.73 0.41 -6.58
CA ALA A 56 11.39 0.67 -7.10
C ALA A 56 10.37 0.81 -5.96
N ALA A 57 10.47 -0.02 -4.92
CA ALA A 57 9.60 0.07 -3.74
C ALA A 57 9.78 1.40 -2.99
N ILE A 58 11.01 1.89 -2.82
CA ILE A 58 11.27 3.21 -2.23
C ILE A 58 10.70 4.31 -3.12
N ALA A 59 10.92 4.24 -4.44
CA ALA A 59 10.37 5.20 -5.39
C ALA A 59 8.82 5.24 -5.33
N GLU A 60 8.17 4.08 -5.24
CA GLU A 60 6.73 3.97 -5.07
C GLU A 60 6.24 4.65 -3.80
N LEU A 61 6.86 4.34 -2.65
CA LEU A 61 6.54 4.99 -1.38
C LEU A 61 6.71 6.50 -1.47
N LEU A 62 7.79 7.00 -2.08
CA LEU A 62 7.99 8.43 -2.30
C LEU A 62 6.88 9.04 -3.16
N GLY A 63 6.36 8.32 -4.17
CA GLY A 63 5.21 8.76 -4.95
C GLY A 63 3.93 8.87 -4.10
N TYR A 64 3.68 7.91 -3.21
CA TYR A 64 2.57 7.98 -2.25
C TYR A 64 2.73 9.17 -1.30
N LEU A 65 3.92 9.35 -0.71
CA LEU A 65 4.21 10.47 0.17
C LEU A 65 4.06 11.81 -0.56
N ARG A 66 4.40 11.91 -1.85
CA ARG A 66 4.18 13.14 -2.65
C ARG A 66 2.74 13.34 -3.11
N GLY A 67 1.87 12.34 -2.91
CA GLY A 67 0.48 12.40 -3.32
C GLY A 67 0.29 12.33 -4.83
N TYR A 68 1.12 11.56 -5.53
CA TYR A 68 1.00 11.36 -6.97
C TYR A 68 -0.26 10.55 -7.32
N ASP A 69 -0.85 10.90 -8.46
CA ASP A 69 -2.06 10.29 -9.04
C ASP A 69 -1.89 9.95 -10.53
N ASN A 70 -0.66 10.02 -11.03
CA ASN A 70 -0.36 9.76 -12.43
C ASN A 70 0.89 8.87 -12.57
N ALA A 71 0.76 7.80 -13.35
CA ALA A 71 1.81 6.79 -13.52
C ALA A 71 3.10 7.38 -14.13
N ALA A 72 3.03 8.43 -14.95
CA ALA A 72 4.21 9.10 -15.47
C ALA A 72 5.07 9.74 -14.36
N GLN A 73 4.44 10.24 -13.29
CA GLN A 73 5.15 10.79 -12.14
C GLN A 73 5.91 9.70 -11.38
N PHE A 74 5.32 8.51 -11.26
CA PHE A 74 6.01 7.34 -10.69
C PHE A 74 7.17 6.89 -11.59
N ARG A 75 6.96 6.82 -12.91
CA ARG A 75 8.02 6.46 -13.86
C ARG A 75 9.20 7.42 -13.80
N ALA A 76 8.93 8.73 -13.70
CA ALA A 76 9.97 9.76 -13.60
C ALA A 76 10.89 9.59 -12.39
N ILE A 77 10.42 8.92 -11.33
CA ILE A 77 11.22 8.60 -10.12
C ILE A 77 11.70 7.14 -10.08
N GLY A 78 11.59 6.41 -11.21
CA GLY A 78 12.07 5.04 -11.34
C GLY A 78 11.10 3.95 -10.89
N CYS A 79 9.80 4.27 -10.77
CA CYS A 79 8.75 3.33 -10.40
C CYS A 79 7.79 3.07 -11.57
N ASN A 80 7.78 1.84 -12.09
CA ASN A 80 6.93 1.42 -13.22
C ASN A 80 5.71 0.58 -12.80
N THR A 81 5.50 0.36 -11.50
CA THR A 81 4.51 -0.60 -10.97
C THR A 81 3.07 -0.24 -11.35
N TRP A 82 2.80 1.03 -11.62
CA TRP A 82 1.46 1.55 -11.91
C TRP A 82 1.07 1.59 -13.39
N ASN A 83 2.01 1.34 -14.30
CA ASN A 83 1.77 1.49 -15.74
C ASN A 83 0.61 0.60 -16.22
N ALA A 84 0.63 -0.68 -15.86
CA ALA A 84 -0.40 -1.62 -16.28
C ALA A 84 -1.78 -1.28 -15.70
N ASN A 85 -1.84 -0.84 -14.44
CA ASN A 85 -3.11 -0.44 -13.82
C ASN A 85 -3.69 0.83 -14.46
N ALA A 86 -2.86 1.80 -14.83
CA ALA A 86 -3.30 3.06 -15.43
C ALA A 86 -3.66 2.94 -16.92
N ASN A 87 -2.98 2.04 -17.65
CA ASN A 87 -3.00 2.02 -19.12
C ASN A 87 -3.48 0.71 -19.75
N ASP A 88 -3.50 -0.42 -19.04
CA ASP A 88 -3.89 -1.73 -19.61
C ASP A 88 -5.16 -2.30 -18.97
N ASN A 89 -5.61 -1.71 -17.85
CA ASN A 89 -6.83 -2.15 -17.16
C ASN A 89 -8.08 -1.63 -17.87
N GLN A 90 -8.78 -2.49 -18.62
CA GLN A 90 -9.94 -2.07 -19.41
C GLN A 90 -11.08 -1.45 -18.60
N ALA A 91 -11.30 -1.92 -17.36
CA ALA A 91 -12.30 -1.33 -16.48
C ALA A 91 -11.95 0.11 -16.10
N TRP A 92 -10.66 0.41 -15.96
CA TRP A 92 -10.19 1.77 -15.70
C TRP A 92 -10.15 2.63 -16.97
N LEU A 93 -9.69 2.07 -18.09
CA LEU A 93 -9.68 2.75 -19.40
C LEU A 93 -11.08 3.26 -19.81
N ASN A 94 -12.11 2.47 -19.51
CA ASN A 94 -13.51 2.80 -19.81
C ASN A 94 -14.20 3.61 -18.70
N ASN A 95 -13.51 3.93 -17.59
CA ASN A 95 -14.12 4.56 -16.42
C ASN A 95 -14.33 6.08 -16.66
N PRO A 96 -15.52 6.64 -16.40
CA PRO A 96 -15.80 8.07 -16.60
C PRO A 96 -14.99 9.00 -15.70
N HIS A 97 -14.43 8.51 -14.59
CA HIS A 97 -13.55 9.27 -13.71
C HIS A 97 -12.11 9.36 -14.21
N ARG A 98 -11.71 8.53 -15.19
CA ARG A 98 -10.37 8.54 -15.75
C ARG A 98 -10.17 9.79 -16.61
N LYS A 99 -9.13 10.57 -16.30
CA LYS A 99 -8.87 11.88 -16.94
C LYS A 99 -8.04 11.79 -18.22
N GLY A 100 -7.31 10.70 -18.44
CA GLY A 100 -6.44 10.55 -19.61
C GLY A 100 -5.38 9.48 -19.44
N GLU A 101 -4.39 9.47 -20.33
CA GLU A 101 -3.22 8.59 -20.25
C GLU A 101 -2.50 8.74 -18.90
N ASP A 102 -2.05 7.61 -18.35
CA ASP A 102 -1.37 7.50 -17.06
C ASP A 102 -2.17 7.93 -15.83
N ASP A 103 -3.38 8.47 -15.98
CA ASP A 103 -4.23 8.81 -14.84
C ASP A 103 -4.50 7.56 -14.01
N MET A 104 -4.21 7.63 -12.71
CA MET A 104 -4.49 6.55 -11.75
C MET A 104 -5.74 6.84 -10.93
N GLY A 105 -6.24 8.07 -10.97
CA GLY A 105 -7.35 8.53 -10.15
C GLY A 105 -6.97 8.64 -8.67
N ARG A 106 -7.97 8.51 -7.79
CA ARG A 106 -7.85 8.77 -6.34
C ARG A 106 -7.35 7.56 -5.55
N VAL A 107 -6.12 7.13 -5.85
CA VAL A 107 -5.44 6.00 -5.18
C VAL A 107 -4.57 6.45 -3.99
N TYR A 108 -3.72 5.55 -3.47
CA TYR A 108 -2.84 5.71 -2.29
C TYR A 108 -2.42 7.14 -1.95
N GLY A 109 -1.60 7.78 -2.80
CA GLY A 109 -1.05 9.10 -2.50
C GLY A 109 -2.12 10.18 -2.36
N VAL A 110 -3.17 10.12 -3.18
CA VAL A 110 -4.30 11.06 -3.10
C VAL A 110 -5.04 10.87 -1.78
N GLN A 111 -5.34 9.64 -1.39
CA GLN A 111 -6.03 9.37 -0.13
C GLN A 111 -5.18 9.82 1.07
N GLY A 112 -3.87 9.58 1.04
CA GLY A 112 -2.99 9.97 2.14
C GLY A 112 -2.81 11.49 2.30
N ARG A 113 -2.77 12.24 1.20
CA ARG A 113 -2.43 13.68 1.20
C ARG A 113 -3.64 14.60 1.00
N ARG A 114 -4.74 14.10 0.41
CA ARG A 114 -5.92 14.84 -0.04
C ARG A 114 -7.19 14.00 0.09
N TRP A 115 -7.38 13.36 1.24
CA TRP A 115 -8.62 12.67 1.58
C TRP A 115 -9.79 13.65 1.58
N GLN A 116 -10.95 13.30 1.03
CA GLN A 116 -12.09 14.21 0.98
C GLN A 116 -13.02 14.04 2.17
N LYS A 117 -13.37 15.15 2.82
CA LYS A 117 -14.48 15.20 3.77
C LYS A 117 -15.82 15.25 3.05
N SER A 118 -16.89 15.03 3.79
CA SER A 118 -18.27 15.16 3.28
C SER A 118 -18.60 16.57 2.78
N ASP A 119 -17.91 17.59 3.27
CA ASP A 119 -18.05 18.99 2.82
C ASP A 119 -17.15 19.35 1.62
N GLY A 120 -16.39 18.38 1.09
CA GLY A 120 -15.46 18.58 -0.02
C GLY A 120 -14.12 19.23 0.36
N THR A 121 -13.86 19.48 1.65
CA THR A 121 -12.55 19.97 2.09
C THR A 121 -11.55 18.81 2.23
N PRO A 122 -10.27 19.01 1.85
CA PRO A 122 -9.28 17.95 1.94
C PRO A 122 -8.74 17.78 3.37
N ILE A 123 -8.27 16.56 3.67
CA ILE A 123 -7.46 16.21 4.83
C ILE A 123 -6.13 15.64 4.34
N ASP A 124 -5.03 16.18 4.87
CA ASP A 124 -3.70 15.61 4.73
C ASP A 124 -3.41 14.74 5.96
N GLN A 125 -3.75 13.45 5.87
CA GLN A 125 -3.64 12.49 6.96
C GLN A 125 -2.17 12.34 7.40
N LEU A 126 -1.26 12.25 6.44
CA LEU A 126 0.17 12.12 6.72
C LEU A 126 0.72 13.34 7.45
N LYS A 127 0.33 14.55 7.01
CA LYS A 127 0.77 15.78 7.68
C LYS A 127 0.32 15.82 9.14
N LYS A 128 -0.94 15.48 9.43
CA LYS A 128 -1.45 15.40 10.81
C LYS A 128 -0.57 14.47 11.66
N ILE A 129 -0.33 13.24 11.18
CA ILE A 129 0.48 12.24 11.89
C ILE A 129 1.89 12.75 12.17
N VAL A 130 2.56 13.32 11.18
CA VAL A 130 3.92 13.86 11.34
C VAL A 130 3.93 15.01 12.33
N ASP A 131 2.97 15.94 12.23
CA ASP A 131 2.89 17.11 13.09
C ASP A 131 2.66 16.74 14.57
N ASP A 132 1.88 15.69 14.83
CA ASP A 132 1.56 15.22 16.18
C ASP A 132 2.71 14.41 16.78
N LEU A 133 3.19 13.38 16.06
CA LEU A 133 4.29 12.53 16.53
C LEU A 133 5.59 13.31 16.76
N THR A 134 5.87 14.34 15.95
CA THR A 134 7.05 15.22 16.15
C THR A 134 6.97 16.01 17.46
N LYS A 135 5.76 16.27 17.97
CA LYS A 135 5.52 16.93 19.26
C LYS A 135 5.39 15.95 20.43
N GLY A 136 5.60 14.65 20.18
CA GLY A 136 5.37 13.60 21.17
C GLY A 136 3.90 13.34 21.48
N ILE A 137 3.00 13.76 20.58
CA ILE A 137 1.56 13.53 20.72
C ILE A 137 1.21 12.25 19.97
N ASP A 138 0.60 11.31 20.68
CA ASP A 138 -0.08 10.14 20.12
C ASP A 138 -1.53 10.21 20.59
N ASP A 139 -2.43 10.65 19.70
CA ASP A 139 -3.86 10.77 19.99
C ASP A 139 -4.61 9.43 19.91
N ARG A 140 -3.89 8.31 19.73
CA ARG A 140 -4.40 6.95 19.46
C ARG A 140 -5.16 6.83 18.14
N GLY A 141 -5.17 7.90 17.35
CA GLY A 141 -5.75 8.04 16.03
C GLY A 141 -4.72 8.34 14.95
N GLU A 142 -3.43 8.11 15.23
CA GLU A 142 -2.33 8.24 14.27
C GLU A 142 -2.39 7.15 13.20
N ILE A 143 -3.38 7.30 12.31
CA ILE A 143 -3.77 6.30 11.33
C ILE A 143 -3.72 6.94 9.95
N LEU A 144 -2.91 6.37 9.06
CA LEU A 144 -2.92 6.66 7.65
C LEU A 144 -3.70 5.55 6.94
N THR A 145 -4.85 5.88 6.36
CA THR A 145 -5.61 4.92 5.56
C THR A 145 -5.78 5.37 4.12
N PHE A 146 -5.72 4.41 3.21
CA PHE A 146 -6.02 4.58 1.80
C PHE A 146 -7.40 4.00 1.46
N TYR A 147 -8.07 3.35 2.42
CA TYR A 147 -9.30 2.60 2.20
C TYR A 147 -10.52 3.53 2.30
N ASN A 148 -10.87 4.19 1.20
CA ASN A 148 -12.07 5.02 1.09
C ASN A 148 -13.15 4.35 0.23
N PRO A 149 -14.12 3.62 0.83
CA PRO A 149 -15.19 2.98 0.06
C PRO A 149 -16.03 3.94 -0.79
N GLY A 150 -16.12 5.21 -0.40
CA GLY A 150 -16.88 6.23 -1.12
C GLY A 150 -16.20 6.73 -2.40
N GLU A 151 -14.94 6.36 -2.65
CA GLU A 151 -14.19 6.81 -3.83
C GLU A 151 -13.53 5.64 -4.60
N PHE A 152 -13.93 4.38 -4.35
CA PHE A 152 -13.29 3.21 -4.99
C PHE A 152 -13.45 3.14 -6.51
N ASP A 153 -14.52 3.70 -7.04
CA ASP A 153 -14.80 3.83 -8.47
C ASP A 153 -13.99 4.96 -9.12
N MET A 154 -13.38 5.85 -8.33
CA MET A 154 -12.59 6.98 -8.80
C MET A 154 -11.09 6.68 -8.92
N GLY A 155 -10.67 5.41 -8.87
CA GLY A 155 -9.26 5.01 -8.99
C GLY A 155 -9.07 3.71 -9.75
N CYS A 156 -7.89 3.52 -10.33
CA CYS A 156 -7.58 2.36 -11.16
C CYS A 156 -7.41 1.05 -10.36
N LEU A 157 -7.21 1.14 -9.05
CA LEU A 157 -7.04 0.01 -8.15
C LEU A 157 -7.40 0.37 -6.70
N ARG A 158 -8.09 -0.54 -6.01
CA ARG A 158 -8.32 -0.45 -4.56
C ARG A 158 -7.04 -0.81 -3.78
N PRO A 159 -6.68 -0.11 -2.70
CA PRO A 159 -5.43 -0.35 -2.00
C PRO A 159 -5.35 -1.77 -1.43
N CYS A 160 -4.21 -2.43 -1.62
CA CYS A 160 -3.94 -3.76 -1.06
C CYS A 160 -3.46 -3.63 0.39
N MET A 161 -2.36 -2.91 0.62
CA MET A 161 -1.96 -2.44 1.93
C MET A 161 -2.67 -1.12 2.19
N HIS A 162 -3.62 -1.09 3.12
CA HIS A 162 -4.62 -0.03 3.13
C HIS A 162 -4.66 0.80 4.41
N THR A 163 -4.05 0.32 5.50
CA THR A 163 -4.04 1.03 6.78
C THR A 163 -2.68 0.88 7.44
N HIS A 164 -2.18 1.99 7.96
CA HIS A 164 -0.97 2.09 8.77
C HIS A 164 -1.34 2.79 10.07
N THR A 165 -1.12 2.12 11.20
CA THR A 165 -1.30 2.69 12.55
C THR A 165 0.06 2.93 13.16
N PHE A 166 0.29 4.16 13.60
CA PHE A 166 1.48 4.58 14.31
C PHE A 166 1.16 4.65 15.80
N SER A 167 2.12 4.27 16.64
CA SER A 167 1.99 4.40 18.09
C SER A 167 3.32 4.81 18.70
N LEU A 168 3.31 5.78 19.61
CA LEU A 168 4.48 6.28 20.29
C LEU A 168 4.45 5.83 21.75
N LEU A 169 5.41 4.98 22.15
CA LEU A 169 5.58 4.55 23.53
C LEU A 169 6.92 5.06 24.03
N GLY A 170 6.90 6.07 24.90
CA GLY A 170 8.11 6.78 25.31
C GLY A 170 8.75 7.48 24.11
N ASP A 171 9.98 7.08 23.78
CA ASP A 171 10.74 7.56 22.63
C ASP A 171 10.68 6.61 21.41
N THR A 172 9.95 5.50 21.53
CA THR A 172 9.94 4.42 20.54
C THR A 172 8.67 4.49 19.69
N LEU A 173 8.86 4.57 18.36
CA LEU A 173 7.78 4.55 17.37
C LEU A 173 7.52 3.13 16.88
N TYR A 174 6.25 2.73 16.91
CA TYR A 174 5.74 1.46 16.38
C TYR A 174 4.87 1.72 15.15
N LEU A 175 4.91 0.80 14.19
CA LEU A 175 4.09 0.82 12.99
C LEU A 175 3.43 -0.55 12.79
N THR A 176 2.10 -0.56 12.76
CA THR A 176 1.30 -1.72 12.35
C THR A 176 0.70 -1.43 10.98
N SER A 177 0.87 -2.34 10.03
CA SER A 177 0.33 -2.19 8.67
C SER A 177 -0.58 -3.35 8.32
N TYR A 178 -1.75 -3.05 7.74
CA TYR A 178 -2.72 -4.06 7.37
C TYR A 178 -2.85 -4.16 5.85
N GLN A 179 -2.77 -5.40 5.34
CA GLN A 179 -2.87 -5.71 3.92
C GLN A 179 -3.96 -6.75 3.68
N ARG A 180 -5.01 -6.35 2.95
CA ARG A 180 -6.19 -7.19 2.68
C ARG A 180 -5.95 -8.30 1.66
N SER A 181 -4.90 -8.19 0.85
CA SER A 181 -4.57 -9.11 -0.24
C SER A 181 -3.08 -9.08 -0.50
N CYS A 182 -2.42 -10.25 -0.39
CA CYS A 182 -0.97 -10.37 -0.44
C CYS A 182 -0.55 -11.44 -1.44
N ASP A 183 0.21 -11.04 -2.46
CA ASP A 183 0.90 -11.97 -3.36
C ASP A 183 2.30 -12.27 -2.77
N VAL A 184 2.37 -13.26 -1.89
CA VAL A 184 3.52 -13.51 -1.00
C VAL A 184 4.85 -13.75 -1.74
N PRO A 185 4.89 -14.51 -2.86
CA PRO A 185 6.15 -14.70 -3.60
C PRO A 185 6.64 -13.45 -4.34
N LEU A 186 5.75 -12.55 -4.76
CA LEU A 186 6.06 -11.35 -5.53
C LEU A 186 6.37 -10.10 -4.70
N LEU A 187 6.34 -10.21 -3.36
CA LEU A 187 6.72 -9.13 -2.43
C LEU A 187 8.14 -8.58 -2.61
#